data_AF-A0A9D0GCY4-F1
#
_entry.id   AF-A0A9D0GCY4-F1
#
_cell.length_a   1.000
_cell.length_b   1.000
_cell.length_c   1.000
_cell.angle_alpha   90.00
_cell.angle_beta   90.00
_cell.angle_gamma   90.00
#
_symmetry.space_group_name_H-M   'P 1'
#
loop_
_entity.id
_entity.type
_entity.pdbx_description
1 polymer ?
#
loop_
_entity_poly.entity_id
_entity_poly.type
_entity_poly.pdbx_seq_one_letter_code
_entity_poly.pdbx_strand_id
1 'polypeptide(L)'
;MKTVMTIPTYWGRESAVGWQEGDAVYDHPTPLDTEGTLARTLKSMEILKDRDFQLVVLACATSEDIETQVEEKVQRIVADAHPCV
;
A
#
# COMPACT_ATOMS: atom_id res chain seq x y z
N MET A 1 0.35 25.80 -7.56
CA MET A 1 -0.08 24.78 -6.57
C MET A 1 0.67 23.50 -6.89
N LYS A 2 1.10 22.73 -5.88
CA LYS A 2 1.76 21.44 -6.09
C LYS A 2 0.71 20.35 -6.30
N THR A 3 0.81 19.57 -7.37
CA THR A 3 -0.07 18.41 -7.60
C THR A 3 0.29 17.29 -6.64
N VAL A 4 -0.71 16.70 -5.98
CA VAL A 4 -0.52 15.54 -5.11
C VAL A 4 -1.35 14.39 -5.67
N MET A 5 -0.69 13.26 -5.94
CA MET A 5 -1.32 12.01 -6.34
C MET A 5 -1.34 11.08 -5.13
N THR A 6 -2.49 10.53 -4.80
CA THR A 6 -2.66 9.63 -3.65
C THR A 6 -3.02 8.22 -4.12
N ILE A 7 -2.33 7.21 -3.59
CA ILE A 7 -2.66 5.80 -3.80
C ILE A 7 -2.99 5.21 -2.42
N PRO A 8 -4.28 5.00 -2.09
CA PRO A 8 -4.62 4.23 -0.92
C PRO A 8 -4.39 2.74 -1.16
N THR A 9 -3.81 2.07 -0.18
CA THR A 9 -3.63 0.62 -0.18
C THR A 9 -4.23 0.06 1.10
N TYR A 10 -5.05 -0.98 0.97
CA TYR A 10 -5.77 -1.58 2.08
C TYR A 10 -5.22 -2.98 2.32
N TRP A 11 -4.83 -3.24 3.56
CA TRP A 11 -4.14 -4.47 3.93
C TRP A 11 -4.85 -5.15 5.08
N GLY A 12 -5.21 -6.41 4.83
CA GLY A 12 -5.81 -7.29 5.81
C GLY A 12 -4.75 -8.18 6.45
N ARG A 13 -5.17 -8.95 7.44
CA ARG A 13 -4.37 -10.02 8.04
C ARG A 13 -3.94 -11.04 6.99
N GLU A 14 -3.00 -11.89 7.35
CA GLU A 14 -2.59 -13.00 6.49
C GLU A 14 -3.79 -13.86 6.06
N SER A 15 -3.69 -14.45 4.88
CA SER A 15 -4.78 -15.19 4.22
C SER A 15 -5.34 -16.32 5.10
N ALA A 16 -4.47 -16.98 5.89
CA ALA A 16 -4.87 -18.06 6.79
C ALA A 16 -5.67 -17.57 8.01
N VAL A 17 -5.50 -16.30 8.40
CA VAL A 17 -6.23 -15.67 9.51
C VAL A 17 -7.55 -15.09 9.03
N GLY A 18 -7.52 -14.44 7.86
CA GLY A 18 -8.69 -13.77 7.30
C GLY A 18 -9.18 -12.60 8.16
N TRP A 19 -10.39 -12.15 7.90
CA TRP A 19 -11.05 -11.07 8.66
C TRP A 19 -11.48 -11.56 10.04
N GLN A 20 -11.34 -10.68 11.05
CA GLN A 20 -11.85 -10.92 12.41
C GLN A 20 -12.86 -9.85 12.84
N GLU A 21 -13.71 -10.19 13.80
CA GLU A 21 -14.64 -9.23 14.40
C GLU A 21 -13.88 -8.04 15.00
N GLY A 22 -14.25 -6.83 14.58
CA GLY A 22 -13.58 -5.58 14.96
C GLY A 22 -12.67 -5.01 13.87
N ASP A 23 -12.27 -5.80 12.87
CA ASP A 23 -11.51 -5.29 11.73
C ASP A 23 -12.38 -4.37 10.85
N ALA A 24 -11.78 -3.27 10.37
CA ALA A 24 -12.42 -2.36 9.43
C ALA A 24 -12.81 -3.09 8.14
N VAL A 25 -14.03 -2.80 7.66
CA VAL A 25 -14.60 -3.45 6.47
C VAL A 25 -14.23 -2.66 5.21
N TYR A 26 -13.34 -3.24 4.42
CA TYR A 26 -13.01 -2.79 3.07
C TYR A 26 -13.32 -3.92 2.08
N ASP A 27 -13.61 -3.56 0.82
CA ASP A 27 -13.79 -4.53 -0.25
C ASP A 27 -12.43 -5.14 -0.61
N HIS A 28 -12.27 -6.44 -0.35
CA HIS A 28 -11.07 -7.23 -0.68
C HIS A 28 -9.72 -6.57 -0.29
N PRO A 29 -9.47 -6.30 1.01
CA PRO A 29 -8.15 -5.83 1.45
C PRO A 29 -7.09 -6.88 1.10
N THR A 30 -5.90 -6.43 0.71
CA THR A 30 -4.82 -7.32 0.30
C THR A 30 -4.28 -8.05 1.53
N PRO A 31 -4.22 -9.39 1.55
CA PRO A 31 -3.64 -10.11 2.68
C PRO A 31 -2.14 -9.83 2.83
N LEU A 32 -1.68 -9.64 4.08
CA LEU A 32 -0.30 -9.29 4.42
C LEU A 32 0.76 -10.29 3.88
N ASP A 33 0.39 -11.55 3.73
CA ASP A 33 1.24 -12.64 3.24
C ASP A 33 1.34 -12.69 1.70
N THR A 34 0.65 -11.80 0.99
CA THR A 34 0.66 -11.72 -0.48
C THR A 34 1.45 -10.52 -0.99
N GLU A 35 1.87 -10.55 -2.26
CA GLU A 35 2.57 -9.42 -2.89
C GLU A 35 1.65 -8.21 -3.11
N GLY A 36 0.37 -8.46 -3.40
CA GLY A 36 -0.59 -7.42 -3.78
C GLY A 36 -0.32 -6.83 -5.16
N THR A 37 -0.69 -5.55 -5.36
CA THR A 37 -0.55 -4.88 -6.66
C THR A 37 0.24 -3.58 -6.62
N LEU A 38 0.62 -3.09 -5.44
CA LEU A 38 1.30 -1.79 -5.30
C LEU A 38 2.61 -1.74 -6.10
N ALA A 39 3.46 -2.76 -6.03
CA ALA A 39 4.74 -2.80 -6.76
C ALA A 39 4.53 -2.66 -8.28
N ARG A 40 3.58 -3.43 -8.84
CA ARG A 40 3.20 -3.36 -10.26
C ARG A 40 2.61 -1.99 -10.63
N THR A 41 1.81 -1.39 -9.73
CA THR A 41 1.26 -0.05 -9.93
C THR A 41 2.39 0.99 -10.01
N LEU A 42 3.32 1.01 -9.05
CA LEU A 42 4.47 1.91 -9.06
C LEU A 42 5.31 1.74 -10.34
N LYS A 43 5.56 0.50 -10.77
CA LYS A 43 6.26 0.23 -12.03
C LYS A 43 5.51 0.81 -13.24
N SER A 44 4.18 0.67 -13.26
CA SER A 44 3.36 1.19 -14.36
C SER A 44 3.39 2.72 -14.46
N MET A 45 3.62 3.43 -13.35
CA MET A 45 3.71 4.89 -13.34
C MET A 45 4.96 5.42 -14.05
N GLU A 46 5.97 4.57 -14.32
CA GLU A 46 7.17 5.01 -15.04
C GLU A 46 6.87 5.52 -16.46
N ILE A 47 5.73 5.14 -17.06
CA ILE A 47 5.31 5.61 -18.38
C ILE A 47 4.90 7.10 -18.38
N LEU A 48 4.62 7.67 -17.21
CA LEU A 48 4.22 9.07 -17.08
C LEU A 48 5.40 9.98 -17.43
N LYS A 49 5.19 10.84 -18.44
CA LYS A 49 6.17 11.83 -18.91
C LYS A 49 6.22 13.07 -18.02
N ASP A 50 5.07 13.48 -17.50
CA ASP A 50 4.96 14.54 -16.51
C ASP A 50 5.05 13.92 -15.11
N ARG A 51 6.03 14.36 -14.34
CA ARG A 51 6.30 13.89 -12.98
C ARG A 51 6.34 15.03 -11.96
N ASP A 52 5.79 16.20 -12.30
CA ASP A 52 5.65 17.31 -11.35
C ASP A 52 4.45 17.07 -10.42
N PHE A 53 4.56 16.01 -9.62
CA PHE A 53 3.62 15.67 -8.57
C PHE A 53 4.33 15.03 -7.38
N GLN A 54 3.71 15.14 -6.21
CA GLN A 54 4.07 14.33 -5.05
C GLN A 54 3.18 13.09 -5.02
N LEU A 55 3.79 11.91 -4.98
CA LEU A 55 3.08 10.67 -4.72
C LEU A 55 2.99 10.45 -3.21
N VAL A 56 1.79 10.15 -2.72
CA VAL A 56 1.52 9.76 -1.33
C VAL A 56 0.86 8.39 -1.36
N VAL A 57 1.53 7.39 -0.79
CA VAL A 57 0.97 6.05 -0.62
C VAL A 57 0.40 5.96 0.79
N LEU A 58 -0.89 5.66 0.93
CA LEU A 58 -1.52 5.47 2.22
C LEU A 58 -1.51 3.96 2.55
N ALA A 59 -0.83 3.61 3.63
CA ALA A 59 -0.76 2.25 4.15
C ALA A 59 -1.92 2.04 5.14
N CYS A 60 -3.07 1.58 4.66
CA CYS A 60 -4.27 1.41 5.48
C CYS A 60 -4.36 -0.04 5.97
N ALA A 61 -4.09 -0.26 7.25
CA ALA A 61 -4.33 -1.54 7.90
C ALA A 61 -5.82 -1.69 8.26
N THR A 62 -6.38 -2.89 8.16
CA THR A 62 -7.77 -3.13 8.61
C THR A 62 -7.89 -3.27 10.12
N SER A 63 -6.79 -3.37 10.86
CA SER A 63 -6.78 -3.53 12.31
C SER A 63 -5.51 -2.93 12.91
N GLU A 64 -5.62 -2.45 14.16
CA GLU A 64 -4.51 -1.77 14.86
C GLU A 64 -3.30 -2.68 15.06
N ASP A 65 -3.51 -3.97 15.33
CA ASP A 65 -2.44 -4.92 15.65
C ASP A 65 -1.57 -5.32 14.44
N ILE A 66 -2.00 -4.97 13.23
CA ILE A 66 -1.23 -5.19 12.00
C ILE A 66 -0.67 -3.89 11.40
N GLU A 67 -0.88 -2.72 12.01
CA GLU A 67 -0.44 -1.42 11.47
C GLU A 67 1.06 -1.37 11.17
N THR A 68 1.90 -1.77 12.13
CA THR A 68 3.36 -1.76 11.95
C THR A 68 3.80 -2.68 10.82
N GLN A 69 3.19 -3.87 10.68
CA GLN A 69 3.51 -4.83 9.63
C GLN A 69 3.13 -4.28 8.24
N VAL A 70 1.99 -3.59 8.17
CA VAL A 70 1.51 -2.94 6.96
C VAL A 70 2.42 -1.77 6.57
N GLU A 71 2.81 -0.92 7.52
CA GLU A 71 3.75 0.18 7.30
C GLU A 71 5.09 -0.32 6.75
N GLU A 72 5.71 -1.30 7.42
CA GLU A 72 7.00 -1.87 6.99
C GLU A 72 6.92 -2.50 5.60
N LYS A 73 5.82 -3.21 5.30
CA LYS A 73 5.62 -3.84 3.99
C LYS A 73 5.47 -2.80 2.89
N VAL A 74 4.64 -1.78 3.11
CA VAL A 74 4.43 -0.70 2.12
C VAL A 74 5.71 0.11 1.93
N GLN A 75 6.42 0.44 3.01
CA GLN A 75 7.71 1.14 2.95
C GLN A 75 8.72 0.35 2.10
N ARG A 76 8.82 -0.96 2.30
CA ARG A 76 9.70 -1.84 1.50
C ARG A 76 9.33 -1.81 0.02
N ILE A 77 8.04 -1.95 -0.31
CA ILE A 77 7.57 -1.90 -1.71
C ILE A 77 7.93 -0.56 -2.37
N VAL A 78 7.77 0.55 -1.64
CA VAL A 78 8.09 1.90 -2.14
C VAL A 78 9.61 2.06 -2.31
N ALA A 79 10.42 1.62 -1.35
CA ALA A 79 11.87 1.67 -1.41
C ALA A 79 12.43 0.81 -2.56
N ASP A 80 11.88 -0.38 -2.79
CA ASP A 80 12.28 -1.27 -3.89
C ASP A 80 11.95 -0.64 -5.26
N ALA A 81 10.82 0.07 -5.37
CA ALA A 81 10.45 0.80 -6.59
C ALA A 81 11.28 2.08 -6.78
N HIS A 82 11.70 2.72 -5.69
CA HIS A 82 12.46 3.97 -5.68
C HIS A 82 13.55 3.94 -4.59
N PRO A 83 14.77 3.43 -4.91
CA PRO A 83 15.85 3.18 -3.94
C PRO A 83 16.45 4.42 -3.23
N CYS A 84 15.88 5.61 -3.45
CA CYS A 84 16.36 6.88 -2.94
C CYS A 84 15.37 7.57 -1.99
N VAL A 85 14.32 6.86 -1.55
CA VAL A 85 13.34 7.31 -0.55
C VAL A 85 13.65 6.66 0.79
#